data_AF-A0A562M2K0-F1
#
_entry.id   AF-A0A562M2K0-F1
#
_cell.length_a   1.000
_cell.length_b   1.000
_cell.length_c   1.000
_cell.angle_alpha   90.00
_cell.angle_beta   90.00
_cell.angle_gamma   90.00
#
_symmetry.space_group_name_H-M   'P 1'
#
loop_
_entity.id
_entity.type
_entity.pdbx_description
1 polymer ?
#
loop_
_entity_poly.entity_id
_entity_poly.type
_entity_poly.pdbx_seq_one_letter_code
_entity_poly.pdbx_strand_id
1 'polypeptide(L)'
;MAGPSAVIPIVFLPGIMGTNLQSAGKNKSGAEKGEAVWRPPNMDGVGPILSAVGQLFSYWFRGAATRQRRLDPSNVLIDPRGPIDTEGTLDKETAKKRGWGTVMRSAYQPVMCQMERTLNNIMESGELLRWWSEEGLRNPTDYGDEMQGAPLTMDDLQHAAQYRYDVWAGGYNWLQSNKDSGADIIRYIDDVVLAHYKRTGEAAEKVILVTHSMGGLVGRAVACLHDYGKLLGVVHGVMPATGAPATYHHCRCGYDGVAQVILGSNAAEVTAVMANSPGALELVPTSDYNGGKPWLKLGGMVDNDAQWLPEKDPYEEIYKSREWYGLVPAHNEKHLDPAGVAPSKRGASRFDKFDVRIEAVKAFQDAISERFPTPAYIHYGDDLRHRSWAAIHWKGRPVVRLSGVALVEDDGEGDLKMSAEGFAPFKLSFADAVDAGDGTVPATSGSAPAGSSVAARFRHGSEGRGEFARVNAKGRTEGYEHQASYEDLRTQWATLYSLVRIAGNANWA
;
A
#
# COMPACT_ATOMS: atom_id res chain seq x y z
N MET A 1 40.04 4.61 -1.28
CA MET A 1 39.66 3.38 -0.56
C MET A 1 39.65 2.23 -1.57
N ALA A 2 39.93 0.99 -1.14
CA ALA A 2 39.59 -0.17 -1.96
C ALA A 2 38.07 -0.19 -2.20
N GLY A 3 37.60 -0.80 -3.29
CA GLY A 3 36.16 -0.92 -3.56
C GLY A 3 35.40 -1.63 -2.44
N PRO A 4 34.06 -1.62 -2.47
CA PRO A 4 33.23 -2.20 -1.41
C PRO A 4 33.58 -3.68 -1.17
N SER A 5 33.69 -4.06 0.10
CA SER A 5 34.09 -5.40 0.56
C SER A 5 32.91 -6.33 0.85
N ALA A 6 31.72 -5.75 1.02
CA ALA A 6 30.49 -6.47 1.38
C ALA A 6 29.27 -5.92 0.63
N VAL A 7 28.15 -6.63 0.72
CA VAL A 7 26.88 -6.29 0.08
C VAL A 7 25.77 -6.13 1.12
N ILE A 8 24.98 -5.07 1.02
CA ILE A 8 23.69 -4.89 1.69
C ILE A 8 22.57 -5.01 0.64
N PRO A 9 21.87 -6.14 0.55
CA PRO A 9 20.72 -6.26 -0.33
C PRO A 9 19.56 -5.41 0.19
N ILE A 10 18.96 -4.65 -0.71
CA ILE A 10 17.72 -3.90 -0.45
C ILE A 10 16.59 -4.66 -1.12
N VAL A 11 15.56 -5.06 -0.36
CA VAL A 11 14.38 -5.72 -0.92
C VAL A 11 13.21 -4.73 -0.94
N PHE A 12 12.84 -4.31 -2.15
CA PHE A 12 11.72 -3.41 -2.39
C PHE A 12 10.39 -4.17 -2.40
N LEU A 13 9.47 -3.81 -1.50
CA LEU A 13 8.13 -4.39 -1.40
C LEU A 13 7.09 -3.43 -1.99
N PRO A 14 6.40 -3.77 -3.08
CA PRO A 14 5.43 -2.88 -3.72
C PRO A 14 4.13 -2.73 -2.90
N GLY A 15 3.25 -1.84 -3.35
CA GLY A 15 1.93 -1.63 -2.74
C GLY A 15 0.87 -2.65 -3.15
N ILE A 16 -0.37 -2.40 -2.72
CA ILE A 16 -1.53 -3.12 -3.22
C ILE A 16 -1.56 -3.02 -4.75
N MET A 17 -1.81 -4.15 -5.42
CA MET A 17 -1.86 -4.22 -6.89
C MET A 17 -0.56 -3.86 -7.61
N GLY A 18 0.53 -3.66 -6.87
CA GLY A 18 1.83 -3.28 -7.42
C GLY A 18 2.65 -4.45 -7.97
N THR A 19 2.21 -5.70 -7.77
CA THR A 19 2.86 -6.92 -8.28
C THR A 19 2.04 -7.52 -9.42
N ASN A 20 2.70 -7.88 -10.52
CA ASN A 20 2.13 -8.62 -11.64
C ASN A 20 1.73 -10.04 -11.20
N LEU A 21 0.54 -10.51 -11.60
CA LEU A 21 0.05 -11.85 -11.28
C LEU A 21 -0.31 -12.65 -12.54
N GLN A 22 -0.07 -13.95 -12.47
CA GLN A 22 -0.47 -14.94 -13.48
C GLN A 22 -1.31 -16.06 -12.83
N SER A 23 -2.15 -16.71 -13.64
CA SER A 23 -2.99 -17.83 -13.19
C SER A 23 -2.12 -19.03 -12.81
N ALA A 24 -2.39 -19.64 -11.66
CA ALA A 24 -1.79 -20.91 -11.27
C ALA A 24 -2.38 -22.11 -12.04
N GLY A 25 -3.44 -21.89 -12.83
CA GLY A 25 -4.08 -22.90 -13.66
C GLY A 25 -4.98 -23.88 -12.91
N LYS A 26 -5.44 -23.56 -11.68
CA LYS A 26 -6.43 -24.39 -10.99
C LYS A 26 -7.80 -24.25 -11.66
N ASN A 27 -8.55 -25.34 -11.68
CA ASN A 27 -9.91 -25.42 -12.24
C ASN A 27 -10.79 -24.26 -11.71
N LYS A 28 -11.57 -23.63 -12.61
CA LYS A 28 -12.55 -22.53 -12.38
C LYS A 28 -12.06 -21.08 -12.51
N SER A 29 -10.77 -20.79 -12.78
CA SER A 29 -10.35 -19.40 -13.07
C SER A 29 -10.78 -18.87 -14.43
N GLY A 30 -11.00 -19.77 -15.40
CA GLY A 30 -11.20 -19.38 -16.80
C GLY A 30 -9.95 -18.72 -17.42
N ALA A 31 -8.77 -19.04 -16.89
CA ALA A 31 -7.47 -18.59 -17.38
C ALA A 31 -6.45 -19.75 -17.36
N GLU A 32 -5.68 -19.89 -18.43
CA GLU A 32 -4.67 -20.95 -18.56
C GLU A 32 -3.53 -20.78 -17.56
N LYS A 33 -2.82 -21.87 -17.21
CA LYS A 33 -1.66 -21.79 -16.32
C LYS A 33 -0.60 -20.86 -16.93
N GLY A 34 -0.18 -19.86 -16.17
CA GLY A 34 0.78 -18.86 -16.62
C GLY A 34 0.20 -17.75 -17.48
N GLU A 35 -1.12 -17.73 -17.74
CA GLU A 35 -1.79 -16.59 -18.35
C GLU A 35 -1.73 -15.40 -17.39
N ALA A 36 -1.37 -14.22 -17.89
CA ALA A 36 -1.37 -13.00 -17.08
C ALA A 36 -2.80 -12.67 -16.64
N VAL A 37 -3.02 -12.59 -15.33
CA VAL A 37 -4.32 -12.22 -14.74
C VAL A 37 -4.29 -10.86 -14.07
N TRP A 38 -3.12 -10.27 -13.82
CA TRP A 38 -3.00 -8.89 -13.36
C TRP A 38 -1.68 -8.29 -13.84
N ARG A 39 -1.75 -7.15 -14.53
CA ARG A 39 -0.62 -6.29 -14.84
C ARG A 39 -1.10 -4.85 -14.82
N PRO A 40 -0.70 -4.02 -13.85
CA PRO A 40 -1.16 -2.64 -13.79
C PRO A 40 -0.62 -1.87 -15.01
N PRO A 41 -1.38 -0.88 -15.52
CA PRO A 41 -0.96 -0.14 -16.70
C PRO A 41 0.28 0.69 -16.38
N ASN A 42 1.24 0.72 -17.31
CA ASN A 42 2.39 1.60 -17.20
C ASN A 42 2.07 2.95 -17.84
N MET A 43 2.27 4.04 -17.10
CA MET A 43 1.93 5.39 -17.53
C MET A 43 3.09 6.03 -18.34
N ASP A 44 3.34 5.51 -19.54
CA ASP A 44 4.32 6.11 -20.45
C ASP A 44 3.69 7.27 -21.26
N GLY A 45 3.96 8.51 -20.85
CA GLY A 45 3.74 9.72 -21.65
C GLY A 45 2.34 10.36 -21.60
N VAL A 46 2.24 11.59 -22.13
CA VAL A 46 1.03 12.44 -22.16
C VAL A 46 0.22 12.15 -23.44
N GLY A 47 -0.48 11.02 -23.46
CA GLY A 47 -1.42 10.67 -24.52
C GLY A 47 -2.48 9.71 -23.95
N PRO A 48 -3.78 10.03 -24.02
CA PRO A 48 -4.77 9.35 -23.20
C PRO A 48 -5.02 7.93 -23.71
N ILE A 49 -4.61 6.93 -22.92
CA ILE A 49 -5.28 5.63 -22.73
C ILE A 49 -5.23 4.65 -23.93
N LEU A 50 -5.07 5.10 -25.18
CA LEU A 50 -5.18 4.28 -26.39
C LEU A 50 -3.97 3.33 -26.64
N SER A 51 -2.76 3.68 -26.21
CA SER A 51 -1.60 2.77 -26.29
C SER A 51 -1.60 1.72 -25.18
N ALA A 52 -2.27 2.00 -24.05
CA ALA A 52 -2.52 1.06 -22.97
C ALA A 52 -3.57 0.00 -23.34
N VAL A 53 -4.35 0.19 -24.41
CA VAL A 53 -5.40 -0.73 -24.89
C VAL A 53 -4.86 -2.13 -25.18
N GLY A 54 -3.59 -2.25 -25.60
CA GLY A 54 -2.94 -3.55 -25.80
C GLY A 54 -2.64 -4.31 -24.50
N GLN A 55 -2.38 -3.60 -23.40
CA GLN A 55 -2.15 -4.19 -22.05
C GLN A 55 -3.46 -4.40 -21.28
N LEU A 56 -4.50 -3.62 -21.59
CA LEU A 56 -5.83 -3.61 -20.98
C LEU A 56 -6.80 -4.69 -21.50
N PHE A 57 -6.42 -5.48 -22.51
CA PHE A 57 -7.27 -6.53 -23.11
C PHE A 57 -7.83 -7.55 -22.10
N SER A 58 -7.28 -7.61 -20.88
CA SER A 58 -7.72 -8.50 -19.81
C SER A 58 -8.70 -7.89 -18.81
N TYR A 59 -8.94 -6.57 -18.71
CA TYR A 59 -9.82 -6.02 -17.66
C TYR A 59 -10.97 -5.16 -18.16
N TRP A 60 -10.78 -4.44 -19.28
CA TRP A 60 -11.75 -3.46 -19.81
C TRP A 60 -13.15 -4.04 -20.07
N PHE A 61 -13.28 -5.36 -20.29
CA PHE A 61 -14.54 -6.03 -20.64
C PHE A 61 -15.00 -7.08 -19.62
N ARG A 62 -14.45 -7.12 -18.40
CA ARG A 62 -14.72 -8.20 -17.44
C ARG A 62 -15.57 -7.74 -16.27
N GLY A 63 -16.83 -8.18 -16.26
CA GLY A 63 -17.73 -7.99 -15.12
C GLY A 63 -17.32 -8.77 -13.86
N ALA A 64 -17.98 -8.46 -12.75
CA ALA A 64 -17.70 -8.94 -11.39
C ALA A 64 -17.36 -10.45 -11.28
N ALA A 65 -18.15 -11.33 -11.91
CA ALA A 65 -17.93 -12.78 -11.87
C ALA A 65 -16.59 -13.21 -12.49
N THR A 66 -16.15 -12.56 -13.57
CA THR A 66 -14.88 -12.92 -14.22
C THR A 66 -13.69 -12.38 -13.44
N ARG A 67 -13.81 -11.19 -12.84
CA ARG A 67 -12.79 -10.65 -11.94
C ARG A 67 -12.58 -11.55 -10.74
N GLN A 68 -13.67 -11.96 -10.07
CA GLN A 68 -13.61 -12.90 -8.94
C GLN A 68 -12.89 -14.21 -9.31
N ARG A 69 -13.18 -14.80 -10.47
CA ARG A 69 -12.54 -16.05 -10.91
C ARG A 69 -11.04 -15.92 -11.13
N ARG A 70 -10.61 -14.78 -11.68
CA ARG A 70 -9.22 -14.56 -12.12
C ARG A 70 -8.33 -14.01 -11.01
N LEU A 71 -8.90 -13.24 -10.08
CA LEU A 71 -8.24 -12.68 -8.91
C LEU A 71 -8.61 -13.47 -7.65
N ASP A 72 -8.39 -14.78 -7.69
CA ASP A 72 -8.52 -15.66 -6.52
C ASP A 72 -7.14 -15.78 -5.84
N PRO A 73 -6.99 -15.38 -4.56
CA PRO A 73 -5.71 -15.44 -3.86
C PRO A 73 -5.08 -16.83 -3.85
N SER A 74 -5.88 -17.90 -3.92
CA SER A 74 -5.41 -19.28 -3.92
C SER A 74 -5.01 -19.80 -5.31
N ASN A 75 -5.25 -19.03 -6.38
CA ASN A 75 -5.07 -19.45 -7.77
C ASN A 75 -4.23 -18.48 -8.60
N VAL A 76 -3.44 -17.64 -7.95
CA VAL A 76 -2.50 -16.74 -8.61
C VAL A 76 -1.08 -17.02 -8.16
N LEU A 77 -0.14 -16.69 -9.03
CA LEU A 77 1.30 -16.68 -8.77
C LEU A 77 1.86 -15.33 -9.21
N ILE A 78 3.01 -14.95 -8.67
CA ILE A 78 3.77 -13.80 -9.15
C ILE A 78 4.14 -14.02 -10.63
N ASP A 79 3.96 -13.00 -11.46
CA ASP A 79 4.35 -12.99 -12.86
C ASP A 79 5.65 -12.18 -13.06
N PRO A 80 6.81 -12.82 -13.29
CA PRO A 80 8.09 -12.13 -13.43
C PRO A 80 8.31 -11.53 -14.83
N ARG A 81 7.34 -11.65 -15.75
CA ARG A 81 7.49 -11.27 -17.16
C ARG A 81 6.99 -9.86 -17.47
N GLY A 82 6.83 -9.02 -16.44
CA GLY A 82 6.54 -7.60 -16.61
C GLY A 82 7.68 -6.85 -17.31
N PRO A 83 7.41 -5.63 -17.83
CA PRO A 83 8.42 -4.83 -18.50
C PRO A 83 9.50 -4.37 -17.52
N ILE A 84 10.73 -4.23 -18.02
CA ILE A 84 11.89 -3.77 -17.26
C ILE A 84 12.53 -2.58 -17.97
N ASP A 85 12.69 -1.49 -17.23
CA ASP A 85 13.45 -0.31 -17.56
C ASP A 85 14.39 0.01 -16.40
N THR A 86 15.69 -0.07 -16.68
CA THR A 86 16.74 0.12 -15.69
C THR A 86 17.33 1.53 -15.73
N GLU A 87 16.86 2.42 -16.62
CA GLU A 87 17.46 3.74 -16.85
C GLU A 87 19.00 3.72 -17.05
N GLY A 88 19.53 2.58 -17.50
CA GLY A 88 20.98 2.34 -17.64
C GLY A 88 21.74 2.06 -16.33
N THR A 89 21.07 1.95 -15.19
CA THR A 89 21.71 1.70 -13.88
C THR A 89 22.26 0.28 -13.72
N LEU A 90 21.64 -0.71 -14.37
CA LEU A 90 22.16 -2.07 -14.52
C LEU A 90 21.67 -2.72 -15.81
N ASP A 91 22.27 -3.85 -16.19
CA ASP A 91 21.81 -4.62 -17.34
C ASP A 91 20.45 -5.31 -17.08
N LYS A 92 19.66 -5.48 -18.14
CA LYS A 92 18.30 -6.01 -18.03
C LYS A 92 18.24 -7.46 -17.53
N GLU A 93 19.26 -8.27 -17.79
CA GLU A 93 19.29 -9.67 -17.32
C GLU A 93 19.54 -9.72 -15.81
N THR A 94 20.40 -8.86 -15.28
CA THR A 94 20.58 -8.69 -13.84
C THR A 94 19.30 -8.17 -13.18
N ALA A 95 18.65 -7.14 -13.75
CA ALA A 95 17.37 -6.64 -13.22
C ALA A 95 16.28 -7.72 -13.22
N LYS A 96 16.23 -8.55 -14.27
CA LYS A 96 15.33 -9.71 -14.35
C LYS A 96 15.64 -10.75 -13.27
N LYS A 97 16.91 -11.08 -13.04
CA LYS A 97 17.34 -11.98 -11.95
C LYS A 97 16.98 -11.44 -10.57
N ARG A 98 17.06 -10.11 -10.40
CA ARG A 98 16.66 -9.40 -9.18
C ARG A 98 15.15 -9.17 -9.06
N GLY A 99 14.36 -9.75 -9.97
CA GLY A 99 12.91 -9.77 -9.89
C GLY A 99 12.21 -8.49 -10.35
N TRP A 100 12.89 -7.52 -10.98
CA TRP A 100 12.30 -6.22 -11.31
C TRP A 100 11.05 -6.32 -12.21
N GLY A 101 10.97 -7.36 -13.04
CA GLY A 101 9.79 -7.65 -13.88
C GLY A 101 8.56 -8.14 -13.09
N THR A 102 8.67 -8.36 -11.78
CA THR A 102 7.54 -8.76 -10.94
C THR A 102 6.66 -7.58 -10.52
N VAL A 103 7.19 -6.35 -10.54
CA VAL A 103 6.51 -5.16 -10.02
C VAL A 103 6.11 -4.18 -11.12
N MET A 104 5.20 -3.25 -10.81
CA MET A 104 4.78 -2.18 -11.72
C MET A 104 5.97 -1.32 -12.13
N ARG A 105 6.30 -1.28 -13.43
CA ARG A 105 7.51 -0.62 -13.91
C ARG A 105 7.47 0.88 -13.63
N SER A 106 6.43 1.58 -14.09
CA SER A 106 6.42 3.05 -14.01
C SER A 106 6.46 3.57 -12.58
N ALA A 107 5.76 2.91 -11.64
CA ALA A 107 5.68 3.37 -10.25
C ALA A 107 6.94 3.05 -9.41
N TYR A 108 7.65 1.94 -9.70
CA TYR A 108 8.66 1.42 -8.77
C TYR A 108 10.07 1.35 -9.33
N GLN A 109 10.24 1.04 -10.63
CA GLN A 109 11.59 0.88 -11.17
C GLN A 109 12.41 2.19 -11.15
N PRO A 110 11.83 3.40 -11.33
CA PRO A 110 12.59 4.65 -11.18
C PRO A 110 13.25 4.82 -9.80
N VAL A 111 12.53 4.56 -8.69
CA VAL A 111 13.12 4.64 -7.35
C VAL A 111 14.11 3.51 -7.09
N MET A 112 13.88 2.32 -7.66
CA MET A 112 14.85 1.22 -7.58
C MET A 112 16.16 1.58 -8.29
N CYS A 113 16.08 2.15 -9.50
CA CYS A 113 17.21 2.70 -10.24
C CYS A 113 17.94 3.77 -9.42
N GLN A 114 17.20 4.67 -8.78
CA GLN A 114 17.79 5.72 -7.97
C GLN A 114 18.54 5.16 -6.76
N MET A 115 17.94 4.22 -6.01
CA MET A 115 18.62 3.59 -4.88
C MET A 115 19.90 2.89 -5.34
N GLU A 116 19.82 2.07 -6.39
CA GLU A 116 20.96 1.36 -6.97
C GLU A 116 22.08 2.34 -7.39
N ARG A 117 21.73 3.40 -8.12
CA ARG A 117 22.70 4.38 -8.61
C ARG A 117 23.29 5.19 -7.47
N THR A 118 22.47 5.78 -6.62
CA THR A 118 22.93 6.79 -5.66
C THR A 118 23.72 6.15 -4.51
N LEU A 119 23.30 4.98 -4.01
CA LEU A 119 24.01 4.28 -2.92
C LEU A 119 25.30 3.60 -3.36
N ASN A 120 25.45 3.26 -4.64
CA ASN A 120 26.73 2.75 -5.17
C ASN A 120 27.64 3.87 -5.70
N ASN A 121 27.24 5.13 -5.54
CA ASN A 121 28.01 6.32 -5.91
C ASN A 121 28.04 7.30 -4.72
N ILE A 122 28.50 6.82 -3.55
CA ILE A 122 28.67 7.66 -2.35
C ILE A 122 29.98 8.45 -2.40
N MET A 123 31.08 7.75 -2.68
CA MET A 123 32.43 8.33 -2.63
C MET A 123 33.31 7.86 -3.78
N GLU A 124 34.20 8.73 -4.24
CA GLU A 124 35.27 8.39 -5.18
C GLU A 124 36.58 9.05 -4.72
N SER A 125 37.68 8.28 -4.70
CA SER A 125 39.00 8.78 -4.31
C SER A 125 39.08 9.48 -2.94
N GLY A 126 38.17 9.17 -2.01
CA GLY A 126 38.12 9.75 -0.66
C GLY A 126 37.24 11.00 -0.54
N GLU A 127 36.67 11.49 -1.64
CA GLU A 127 35.76 12.62 -1.71
C GLU A 127 34.31 12.12 -1.84
N LEU A 128 33.35 12.87 -1.28
CA LEU A 128 31.93 12.61 -1.50
C LEU A 128 31.54 12.96 -2.94
N LEU A 129 30.72 12.13 -3.57
CA LEU A 129 30.14 12.47 -4.87
C LEU A 129 29.00 13.48 -4.69
N ARG A 130 28.75 14.28 -5.75
CA ARG A 130 27.97 15.52 -5.71
C ARG A 130 26.67 15.47 -4.91
N TRP A 131 25.84 14.46 -5.15
CA TRP A 131 24.54 14.36 -4.47
C TRP A 131 24.73 14.19 -2.96
N TRP A 132 25.71 13.40 -2.52
CA TRP A 132 26.00 13.18 -1.10
C TRP A 132 26.67 14.38 -0.45
N SER A 133 27.54 15.12 -1.16
CA SER A 133 28.16 16.34 -0.64
C SER A 133 27.20 17.53 -0.52
N GLU A 134 26.10 17.53 -1.29
CA GLU A 134 25.12 18.62 -1.32
C GLU A 134 23.81 18.22 -0.61
N GLU A 135 23.06 17.29 -1.20
CA GLU A 135 21.73 16.89 -0.73
C GLU A 135 21.82 15.93 0.46
N GLY A 136 22.77 14.98 0.45
CA GLY A 136 22.89 13.93 1.47
C GLY A 136 23.20 14.45 2.89
N LEU A 137 23.83 15.62 3.01
CA LEU A 137 24.19 16.23 4.30
C LEU A 137 23.12 17.17 4.88
N ARG A 138 21.97 17.32 4.22
CA ARG A 138 20.89 18.19 4.70
C ARG A 138 20.26 17.71 6.00
N ASN A 139 19.64 18.64 6.75
CA ASN A 139 18.97 18.26 7.98
C ASN A 139 17.69 17.47 7.66
N PRO A 140 17.44 16.34 8.33
CA PRO A 140 16.19 15.58 8.20
C PRO A 140 14.94 16.43 8.45
N THR A 141 15.04 17.42 9.35
CA THR A 141 13.96 18.36 9.64
C THR A 141 13.60 19.25 8.45
N ASP A 142 14.52 19.49 7.51
CA ASP A 142 14.23 20.25 6.28
C ASP A 142 13.32 19.46 5.35
N TYR A 143 13.35 18.12 5.45
CA TYR A 143 12.47 17.18 4.77
C TYR A 143 11.31 16.71 5.66
N GLY A 144 11.06 17.37 6.78
CA GLY A 144 9.87 17.14 7.60
C GLY A 144 9.98 15.96 8.56
N ASP A 145 11.19 15.58 8.96
CA ASP A 145 11.37 14.65 10.06
C ASP A 145 10.82 15.21 11.38
N GLU A 146 9.78 14.56 11.89
CA GLU A 146 9.13 14.89 13.16
C GLU A 146 9.90 14.33 14.36
N MET A 147 10.82 13.38 14.14
CA MET A 147 11.63 12.74 15.19
C MET A 147 12.96 13.46 15.46
N GLN A 148 13.28 14.50 14.69
CA GLN A 148 14.49 15.33 14.83
C GLN A 148 15.78 14.51 14.74
N GLY A 149 15.86 13.60 13.78
CA GLY A 149 17.07 12.85 13.45
C GLY A 149 18.22 13.77 13.07
N ALA A 150 19.44 13.35 13.42
CA ALA A 150 20.65 14.10 13.07
C ALA A 150 20.96 14.02 11.56
N PRO A 151 21.56 15.06 10.96
CA PRO A 151 22.13 14.97 9.61
C PRO A 151 23.12 13.82 9.47
N LEU A 152 23.29 13.31 8.25
CA LEU A 152 24.38 12.38 7.97
C LEU A 152 25.72 13.08 8.15
N THR A 153 26.67 12.36 8.74
CA THR A 153 28.05 12.78 8.90
C THR A 153 28.94 12.17 7.81
N MET A 154 30.17 12.68 7.69
CA MET A 154 31.17 12.07 6.81
C MET A 154 31.45 10.62 7.20
N ASP A 155 31.46 10.30 8.50
CA ASP A 155 31.70 8.95 9.01
C ASP A 155 30.57 7.99 8.63
N ASP A 156 29.30 8.45 8.71
CA ASP A 156 28.15 7.66 8.25
C ASP A 156 28.28 7.29 6.77
N LEU A 157 28.69 8.26 5.93
CA LEU A 157 28.84 8.06 4.49
C LEU A 157 30.07 7.21 4.14
N GLN A 158 31.18 7.39 4.86
CA GLN A 158 32.37 6.55 4.71
C GLN A 158 32.07 5.09 5.08
N HIS A 159 31.34 4.87 6.16
CA HIS A 159 30.89 3.53 6.55
C HIS A 159 29.96 2.94 5.50
N ALA A 160 28.93 3.68 5.07
CA ALA A 160 28.01 3.22 4.05
C ALA A 160 28.71 2.89 2.72
N ALA A 161 29.76 3.62 2.35
CA ALA A 161 30.55 3.40 1.13
C ALA A 161 31.40 2.11 1.16
N GLN A 162 31.53 1.43 2.30
CA GLN A 162 32.18 0.12 2.38
C GLN A 162 31.31 -1.02 1.81
N TYR A 163 30.02 -0.76 1.61
CA TYR A 163 29.06 -1.72 1.10
C TYR A 163 28.64 -1.40 -0.34
N ARG A 164 28.43 -2.45 -1.13
CA ARG A 164 27.64 -2.39 -2.37
C ARG A 164 26.17 -2.59 -2.01
N TYR A 165 25.28 -1.83 -2.64
CA TYR A 165 23.85 -1.94 -2.44
C TYR A 165 23.20 -2.52 -3.69
N ASP A 166 22.56 -3.66 -3.54
CA ASP A 166 21.87 -4.34 -4.65
C ASP A 166 20.37 -4.31 -4.40
N VAL A 167 19.60 -3.70 -5.30
CA VAL A 167 18.14 -3.57 -5.17
C VAL A 167 17.44 -4.76 -5.82
N TRP A 168 16.73 -5.52 -5.01
CA TRP A 168 15.88 -6.65 -5.38
C TRP A 168 14.40 -6.25 -5.28
N ALA A 169 13.57 -6.73 -6.19
CA ALA A 169 12.12 -6.60 -6.07
C ALA A 169 11.56 -7.83 -5.32
N GLY A 170 10.89 -7.57 -4.20
CA GLY A 170 10.09 -8.56 -3.46
C GLY A 170 8.62 -8.47 -3.86
N GLY A 171 8.30 -8.75 -5.12
CA GLY A 171 6.90 -8.89 -5.56
C GLY A 171 6.19 -9.98 -4.77
N TYR A 172 4.92 -9.75 -4.40
CA TYR A 172 4.12 -10.68 -3.61
C TYR A 172 2.67 -10.76 -4.12
N ASN A 173 1.97 -11.81 -3.72
CA ASN A 173 0.55 -11.98 -4.01
C ASN A 173 -0.29 -11.03 -3.13
N TRP A 174 -0.56 -9.82 -3.62
CA TRP A 174 -1.33 -8.81 -2.88
C TRP A 174 -2.81 -9.18 -2.62
N LEU A 175 -3.30 -10.30 -3.16
CA LEU A 175 -4.64 -10.81 -2.84
C LEU A 175 -4.68 -11.63 -1.54
N GLN A 176 -3.60 -12.32 -1.20
CA GLN A 176 -3.54 -13.14 0.02
C GLN A 176 -3.25 -12.27 1.25
N SER A 177 -3.40 -12.82 2.45
CA SER A 177 -3.11 -12.10 3.70
C SER A 177 -1.66 -11.58 3.69
N ASN A 178 -1.43 -10.37 4.20
CA ASN A 178 -0.10 -9.81 4.35
C ASN A 178 0.74 -10.62 5.36
N LYS A 179 0.12 -11.40 6.25
CA LYS A 179 0.81 -12.43 7.06
C LYS A 179 1.48 -13.47 6.19
N ASP A 180 0.74 -14.08 5.27
CA ASP A 180 1.25 -15.12 4.38
C ASP A 180 2.26 -14.53 3.39
N SER A 181 1.99 -13.34 2.85
CA SER A 181 2.96 -12.60 2.03
C SER A 181 4.25 -12.30 2.78
N GLY A 182 4.19 -11.99 4.08
CA GLY A 182 5.38 -11.83 4.93
C GLY A 182 6.21 -13.10 5.00
N ALA A 183 5.57 -14.25 5.22
CA ALA A 183 6.23 -15.56 5.20
C ALA A 183 6.84 -15.89 3.82
N ASP A 184 6.16 -15.52 2.73
CA ASP A 184 6.66 -15.70 1.36
C ASP A 184 7.90 -14.84 1.10
N ILE A 185 7.90 -13.59 1.56
CA ILE A 185 9.04 -12.67 1.45
C ILE A 185 10.24 -13.16 2.28
N ILE A 186 10.02 -13.73 3.47
CA ILE A 186 11.10 -14.37 4.25
C ILE A 186 11.78 -15.47 3.43
N ARG A 187 10.99 -16.38 2.85
CA ARG A 187 11.53 -17.45 1.99
C ARG A 187 12.23 -16.89 0.76
N TYR A 188 11.70 -15.85 0.14
CA TYR A 188 12.36 -15.18 -0.98
C TYR A 188 13.73 -14.59 -0.58
N ILE A 189 13.81 -13.93 0.58
CA ILE A 189 15.07 -13.38 1.08
C ILE A 189 16.08 -14.51 1.32
N ASP A 190 15.68 -15.58 2.00
CA ASP A 190 16.57 -16.69 2.33
C ASP A 190 17.01 -17.50 1.10
N ASP A 191 16.05 -17.94 0.29
CA ASP A 191 16.27 -18.94 -0.75
C ASP A 191 16.71 -18.33 -2.09
N VAL A 192 16.47 -17.03 -2.28
CA VAL A 192 16.81 -16.33 -3.53
C VAL A 192 17.86 -15.25 -3.29
N VAL A 193 17.57 -14.26 -2.43
CA VAL A 193 18.42 -13.07 -2.28
C VAL A 193 19.73 -13.41 -1.58
N LEU A 194 19.70 -13.88 -0.34
CA LEU A 194 20.91 -14.22 0.42
C LEU A 194 21.60 -15.47 -0.13
N ALA A 195 20.84 -16.44 -0.63
CA ALA A 195 21.40 -17.59 -1.34
C ALA A 195 22.18 -17.18 -2.60
N HIS A 196 21.84 -16.08 -3.27
CA HIS A 196 22.62 -15.56 -4.39
C HIS A 196 24.04 -15.21 -3.96
N TYR A 197 24.19 -14.37 -2.93
CA TYR A 197 25.49 -13.93 -2.42
C TYR A 197 26.32 -15.08 -1.85
N LYS A 198 25.66 -16.01 -1.15
CA LYS A 198 26.32 -17.24 -0.70
C LYS A 198 26.92 -18.05 -1.85
N ARG A 199 26.24 -18.12 -3.01
CA ARG A 199 26.75 -18.83 -4.19
C ARG A 199 27.85 -18.08 -4.91
N THR A 200 27.82 -16.75 -4.93
CA THR A 200 28.83 -15.90 -5.57
C THR A 200 30.05 -15.64 -4.68
N GLY A 201 30.00 -16.03 -3.41
CA GLY A 201 31.10 -15.87 -2.45
C GLY A 201 31.20 -14.45 -1.89
N GLU A 202 30.12 -13.68 -1.94
CA GLU A 202 30.07 -12.29 -1.49
C GLU A 202 29.51 -12.19 -0.07
N ALA A 203 30.08 -11.30 0.74
CA ALA A 203 29.66 -11.11 2.13
C ALA A 203 28.32 -10.33 2.19
N ALA A 204 27.23 -11.04 2.50
CA ALA A 204 25.91 -10.46 2.72
C ALA A 204 25.17 -11.21 3.84
N GLU A 205 25.01 -10.57 5.00
CA GLU A 205 24.41 -11.22 6.19
C GLU A 205 22.95 -10.86 6.41
N LYS A 206 22.58 -9.60 6.15
CA LYS A 206 21.27 -9.02 6.42
C LYS A 206 20.77 -8.19 5.25
N VAL A 207 19.47 -7.93 5.23
CA VAL A 207 18.81 -7.11 4.21
C VAL A 207 18.12 -5.89 4.83
N ILE A 208 17.94 -4.85 4.03
CA ILE A 208 17.04 -3.73 4.37
C ILE A 208 15.76 -3.88 3.55
N LEU A 209 14.60 -3.67 4.16
CA LEU A 209 13.34 -3.57 3.42
C LEU A 209 13.05 -2.11 3.09
N VAL A 210 12.63 -1.85 1.85
CA VAL A 210 12.02 -0.58 1.44
C VAL A 210 10.63 -0.90 0.95
N THR A 211 9.60 -0.26 1.48
CA THR A 211 8.22 -0.66 1.19
C THR A 211 7.39 0.49 0.68
N HIS A 212 6.51 0.23 -0.28
CA HIS A 212 5.47 1.16 -0.72
C HIS A 212 4.10 0.72 -0.20
N SER A 213 3.29 1.65 0.32
CA SER A 213 1.86 1.42 0.60
C SER A 213 1.62 0.17 1.46
N MET A 214 0.75 -0.75 1.02
CA MET A 214 0.45 -2.02 1.69
C MET A 214 1.67 -2.94 1.87
N GLY A 215 2.73 -2.76 1.08
CA GLY A 215 4.02 -3.43 1.31
C GLY A 215 4.59 -3.15 2.70
N GLY A 216 4.20 -2.04 3.33
CA GLY A 216 4.55 -1.74 4.71
C GLY A 216 3.89 -2.69 5.72
N LEU A 217 2.67 -3.16 5.46
CA LEU A 217 2.01 -4.19 6.27
C LEU A 217 2.71 -5.55 6.13
N VAL A 218 3.18 -5.88 4.90
CA VAL A 218 4.03 -7.05 4.67
C VAL A 218 5.36 -6.91 5.43
N GLY A 219 6.01 -5.75 5.36
CA GLY A 219 7.25 -5.47 6.10
C GLY A 219 7.05 -5.60 7.62
N ARG A 220 5.93 -5.11 8.16
CA ARG A 220 5.54 -5.30 9.56
C ARG A 220 5.25 -6.77 9.88
N ALA A 221 4.66 -7.54 8.96
CA ALA A 221 4.49 -8.97 9.16
C ALA A 221 5.85 -9.68 9.31
N VAL A 222 6.80 -9.40 8.40
CA VAL A 222 8.16 -9.95 8.45
C VAL A 222 8.86 -9.59 9.76
N ALA A 223 8.80 -8.32 10.17
CA ALA A 223 9.52 -7.85 11.34
C ALA A 223 8.83 -8.19 12.67
N CYS A 224 7.51 -8.02 12.77
CA CYS A 224 6.79 -8.05 14.03
C CYS A 224 6.10 -9.40 14.30
N LEU A 225 5.69 -10.15 13.28
CA LEU A 225 5.06 -11.46 13.48
C LEU A 225 6.08 -12.59 13.45
N HIS A 226 7.08 -12.49 12.59
CA HIS A 226 8.08 -13.53 12.40
C HIS A 226 9.41 -13.26 13.11
N ASP A 227 9.64 -12.04 13.61
CA ASP A 227 10.89 -11.62 14.26
C ASP A 227 12.12 -12.02 13.43
N TYR A 228 12.07 -11.68 12.13
CA TYR A 228 13.04 -12.18 11.16
C TYR A 228 14.43 -11.54 11.38
N GLY A 229 15.32 -12.27 12.05
CA GLY A 229 16.63 -11.79 12.51
C GLY A 229 17.64 -11.37 11.43
N LYS A 230 17.31 -11.53 10.14
CA LYS A 230 18.13 -11.07 9.02
C LYS A 230 17.67 -9.71 8.46
N LEU A 231 16.75 -9.02 9.12
CA LEU A 231 16.46 -7.62 8.84
C LEU A 231 17.46 -6.71 9.56
N LEU A 232 18.00 -5.73 8.84
CA LEU A 232 18.80 -4.65 9.41
C LEU A 232 17.95 -3.43 9.80
N GLY A 233 16.83 -3.23 9.10
CA GLY A 233 15.88 -2.13 9.31
C GLY A 233 14.84 -2.08 8.20
N VAL A 234 13.88 -1.17 8.32
CA VAL A 234 12.82 -1.00 7.31
C VAL A 234 12.55 0.48 7.03
N VAL A 235 12.42 0.81 5.75
CA VAL A 235 11.91 2.10 5.27
C VAL A 235 10.48 1.91 4.76
N HIS A 236 9.52 2.64 5.32
CA HIS A 236 8.12 2.63 4.91
C HIS A 236 7.74 3.92 4.19
N GLY A 237 7.34 3.81 2.93
CA GLY A 237 6.74 4.88 2.15
C GLY A 237 5.24 4.74 2.06
N VAL A 238 4.51 5.82 2.39
CA VAL A 238 3.06 5.97 2.26
C VAL A 238 2.24 4.79 2.81
N MET A 239 2.72 4.17 3.90
CA MET A 239 2.08 3.00 4.48
C MET A 239 0.71 3.39 5.10
N PRO A 240 -0.41 2.71 4.75
CA PRO A 240 -1.67 2.81 5.47
C PRO A 240 -1.57 2.05 6.80
N ALA A 241 -0.83 2.60 7.76
CA ALA A 241 -0.40 1.91 8.97
C ALA A 241 -1.57 1.38 9.83
N THR A 242 -2.69 2.09 9.83
CA THR A 242 -3.94 1.72 10.53
C THR A 242 -5.12 1.59 9.55
N GLY A 243 -4.83 1.26 8.28
CA GLY A 243 -5.83 1.16 7.23
C GLY A 243 -6.28 2.52 6.66
N ALA A 244 -7.24 2.50 5.74
CA ALA A 244 -7.78 3.70 5.10
C ALA A 244 -9.31 3.56 4.88
N PRO A 245 -10.12 4.55 5.32
CA PRO A 245 -11.56 4.56 5.06
C PRO A 245 -11.94 4.54 3.57
N ALA A 246 -11.03 4.93 2.67
CA ALA A 246 -11.17 4.76 1.23
C ALA A 246 -11.54 3.32 0.82
N THR A 247 -11.07 2.31 1.56
CA THR A 247 -11.41 0.90 1.35
C THR A 247 -12.92 0.64 1.46
N TYR A 248 -13.59 1.28 2.42
CA TYR A 248 -15.05 1.23 2.56
C TYR A 248 -15.74 1.94 1.39
N HIS A 249 -15.27 3.13 1.02
CA HIS A 249 -15.79 3.88 -0.14
C HIS A 249 -15.76 3.00 -1.40
N HIS A 250 -14.61 2.39 -1.72
CA HIS A 250 -14.47 1.59 -2.94
C HIS A 250 -15.39 0.36 -2.97
N CYS A 251 -15.63 -0.29 -1.82
CA CYS A 251 -16.61 -1.39 -1.74
C CYS A 251 -18.05 -0.93 -2.01
N ARG A 252 -18.37 0.32 -1.66
CA ARG A 252 -19.73 0.86 -1.71
C ARG A 252 -20.05 1.66 -2.96
N CYS A 253 -19.03 2.21 -3.63
CA CYS A 253 -19.19 3.11 -4.78
C CYS A 253 -18.42 2.67 -6.03
N GLY A 254 -17.42 1.80 -5.90
CA GLY A 254 -16.36 1.71 -6.90
C GLY A 254 -15.25 2.76 -6.67
N TYR A 255 -14.25 2.75 -7.53
CA TYR A 255 -13.18 3.75 -7.53
C TYR A 255 -13.64 5.07 -8.17
N ASP A 256 -12.79 6.09 -8.19
CA ASP A 256 -12.99 7.32 -8.97
C ASP A 256 -11.94 7.48 -10.08
N GLY A 257 -12.26 8.29 -11.09
CA GLY A 257 -11.32 8.70 -12.14
C GLY A 257 -10.71 7.55 -12.94
N VAL A 258 -9.41 7.63 -13.24
CA VAL A 258 -8.70 6.63 -14.06
C VAL A 258 -8.67 5.26 -13.38
N ALA A 259 -8.77 5.20 -12.05
CA ALA A 259 -8.80 3.96 -11.29
C ALA A 259 -10.11 3.16 -11.49
N GLN A 260 -11.25 3.81 -11.77
CA GLN A 260 -12.53 3.14 -12.08
C GLN A 260 -12.39 2.10 -13.19
N VAL A 261 -11.69 2.51 -14.24
CA VAL A 261 -11.49 1.73 -15.46
C VAL A 261 -10.73 0.44 -15.21
N ILE A 262 -9.91 0.41 -14.14
CA ILE A 262 -8.97 -0.68 -13.86
C ILE A 262 -9.47 -1.54 -12.70
N LEU A 263 -10.02 -0.90 -11.66
CA LEU A 263 -10.24 -1.52 -10.35
C LEU A 263 -11.71 -1.83 -10.04
N GLY A 264 -12.63 -1.18 -10.76
CA GLY A 264 -14.06 -1.35 -10.58
C GLY A 264 -14.77 -0.02 -10.53
N SER A 265 -15.79 0.13 -11.36
CA SER A 265 -16.55 1.38 -11.44
C SER A 265 -17.73 1.43 -10.48
N ASN A 266 -18.05 0.32 -9.80
CA ASN A 266 -19.16 0.25 -8.85
C ASN A 266 -18.91 -0.80 -7.76
N ALA A 267 -19.79 -0.80 -6.75
CA ALA A 267 -19.78 -1.72 -5.61
C ALA A 267 -19.72 -3.20 -6.04
N ALA A 268 -20.44 -3.57 -7.11
CA ALA A 268 -20.53 -4.94 -7.59
C ALA A 268 -19.16 -5.48 -8.03
N GLU A 269 -18.41 -4.68 -8.76
CA GLU A 269 -17.11 -5.06 -9.31
C GLU A 269 -16.01 -5.08 -8.25
N VAL A 270 -15.98 -4.08 -7.37
CA VAL A 270 -14.96 -4.00 -6.31
C VAL A 270 -15.20 -5.06 -5.24
N THR A 271 -16.44 -5.19 -4.74
CA THR A 271 -16.78 -6.16 -3.69
C THR A 271 -16.47 -7.60 -4.11
N ALA A 272 -16.69 -7.94 -5.39
CA ALA A 272 -16.42 -9.28 -5.93
C ALA A 272 -14.97 -9.74 -5.73
N VAL A 273 -14.02 -8.81 -5.79
CA VAL A 273 -12.60 -9.07 -5.58
C VAL A 273 -12.21 -8.81 -4.13
N MET A 274 -12.48 -7.60 -3.62
CA MET A 274 -12.01 -7.18 -2.30
C MET A 274 -12.54 -8.10 -1.19
N ALA A 275 -13.84 -8.42 -1.18
CA ALA A 275 -14.43 -9.27 -0.13
C ALA A 275 -13.92 -10.72 -0.13
N ASN A 276 -13.19 -11.13 -1.18
CA ASN A 276 -12.56 -12.45 -1.31
C ASN A 276 -11.03 -12.40 -1.21
N SER A 277 -10.46 -11.22 -0.98
CA SER A 277 -9.02 -10.94 -0.89
C SER A 277 -8.67 -10.50 0.53
N PRO A 278 -8.12 -11.39 1.39
CA PRO A 278 -7.67 -10.99 2.72
C PRO A 278 -6.68 -9.82 2.68
N GLY A 279 -5.73 -9.81 1.74
CA GLY A 279 -4.76 -8.72 1.61
C GLY A 279 -5.42 -7.36 1.35
N ALA A 280 -6.44 -7.31 0.49
CA ALA A 280 -7.17 -6.07 0.23
C ALA A 280 -8.08 -5.67 1.41
N LEU A 281 -8.70 -6.64 2.11
CA LEU A 281 -9.50 -6.36 3.31
C LEU A 281 -8.64 -5.86 4.48
N GLU A 282 -7.36 -6.24 4.57
CA GLU A 282 -6.44 -5.74 5.60
C GLU A 282 -6.11 -4.23 5.47
N LEU A 283 -6.63 -3.55 4.42
CA LEU A 283 -6.59 -2.10 4.28
C LEU A 283 -7.81 -1.37 4.88
N VAL A 284 -8.81 -2.08 5.40
CA VAL A 284 -9.88 -1.42 6.18
C VAL A 284 -9.29 -0.81 7.46
N PRO A 285 -9.88 0.29 7.98
CA PRO A 285 -9.45 0.86 9.25
C PRO A 285 -9.34 -0.16 10.39
N THR A 286 -8.23 -0.11 11.13
CA THR A 286 -8.02 -0.98 12.31
C THR A 286 -8.75 -0.41 13.53
N SER A 287 -8.82 -1.17 14.63
CA SER A 287 -9.42 -0.69 15.89
C SER A 287 -8.70 0.53 16.48
N ASP A 288 -7.41 0.69 16.21
CA ASP A 288 -6.58 1.83 16.63
C ASP A 288 -6.56 2.98 15.60
N TYR A 289 -7.28 2.86 14.48
CA TYR A 289 -7.40 3.95 13.50
C TYR A 289 -7.94 5.22 14.15
N ASN A 290 -7.31 6.37 13.85
CA ASN A 290 -7.66 7.68 14.44
C ASN A 290 -7.69 7.66 15.98
N GLY A 291 -6.85 6.83 16.62
CA GLY A 291 -6.83 6.65 18.07
C GLY A 291 -8.11 6.00 18.61
N GLY A 292 -8.73 5.12 17.82
CA GLY A 292 -9.99 4.44 18.15
C GLY A 292 -11.24 5.31 18.01
N LYS A 293 -11.12 6.50 17.42
CA LYS A 293 -12.26 7.39 17.16
C LYS A 293 -13.07 6.91 15.94
N PRO A 294 -14.38 7.19 15.91
CA PRO A 294 -15.21 6.86 14.76
C PRO A 294 -14.76 7.59 13.49
N TRP A 295 -15.04 6.97 12.34
CA TRP A 295 -14.68 7.46 11.02
C TRP A 295 -15.81 7.34 10.00
N LEU A 296 -16.89 6.61 10.28
CA LEU A 296 -18.07 6.50 9.43
C LEU A 296 -19.22 7.34 10.01
N LYS A 297 -19.55 8.44 9.32
CA LYS A 297 -20.65 9.35 9.64
C LYS A 297 -21.89 9.01 8.81
N LEU A 298 -23.02 8.82 9.47
CA LEU A 298 -24.30 8.45 8.86
C LEU A 298 -25.32 9.59 9.00
N GLY A 299 -25.71 10.17 7.87
CA GLY A 299 -26.67 11.27 7.81
C GLY A 299 -26.11 12.61 8.28
N GLY A 300 -27.01 13.59 8.36
CA GLY A 300 -26.72 14.95 8.80
C GLY A 300 -25.99 15.79 7.74
N MET A 301 -26.07 17.12 7.89
CA MET A 301 -25.12 18.03 7.23
C MET A 301 -23.74 17.88 7.90
N VAL A 302 -22.68 18.37 7.26
CA VAL A 302 -21.27 18.22 7.72
C VAL A 302 -21.08 18.61 9.22
N ASP A 303 -21.95 19.48 9.77
CA ASP A 303 -21.85 19.99 11.15
C ASP A 303 -23.05 19.67 12.10
N ASN A 304 -23.97 18.75 11.75
CA ASN A 304 -25.21 18.45 12.53
C ASN A 304 -25.31 17.00 13.07
N ASP A 305 -26.31 16.75 13.95
CA ASP A 305 -26.71 15.46 14.53
C ASP A 305 -26.61 14.29 13.54
N ALA A 306 -25.57 13.46 13.71
CA ALA A 306 -25.30 12.29 12.90
C ALA A 306 -24.79 11.15 13.79
N GLN A 307 -25.11 9.91 13.42
CA GLN A 307 -24.51 8.75 14.05
C GLN A 307 -23.10 8.54 13.51
N TRP A 308 -22.17 8.23 14.40
CA TRP A 308 -20.77 7.95 14.10
C TRP A 308 -20.43 6.51 14.48
N LEU A 309 -19.65 5.83 13.63
CA LEU A 309 -19.18 4.47 13.83
C LEU A 309 -17.68 4.34 13.51
N PRO A 310 -16.98 3.36 14.10
CA PRO A 310 -17.46 2.49 15.17
C PRO A 310 -17.60 3.23 16.50
N GLU A 311 -18.51 2.76 17.37
CA GLU A 311 -18.52 3.15 18.79
C GLU A 311 -17.44 2.40 19.58
N LYS A 312 -17.16 1.13 19.22
CA LYS A 312 -16.16 0.28 19.88
C LYS A 312 -15.34 -0.56 18.92
N ASP A 313 -16.00 -1.25 17.98
CA ASP A 313 -15.38 -2.28 17.15
C ASP A 313 -15.82 -2.15 15.68
N PRO A 314 -14.94 -1.71 14.77
CA PRO A 314 -15.28 -1.60 13.35
C PRO A 314 -15.56 -2.95 12.69
N TYR A 315 -14.99 -4.05 13.19
CA TYR A 315 -15.20 -5.38 12.63
C TYR A 315 -16.65 -5.83 12.82
N GLU A 316 -17.21 -5.68 14.02
CA GLU A 316 -18.61 -6.02 14.28
C GLU A 316 -19.57 -4.96 13.74
N GLU A 317 -19.29 -3.68 14.01
CA GLU A 317 -20.26 -2.61 13.80
C GLU A 317 -20.35 -2.16 12.34
N ILE A 318 -19.27 -2.36 11.55
CA ILE A 318 -19.21 -1.90 10.16
C ILE A 318 -18.95 -3.07 9.21
N TYR A 319 -17.89 -3.86 9.42
CA TYR A 319 -17.45 -4.83 8.42
C TYR A 319 -18.36 -6.05 8.33
N LYS A 320 -18.78 -6.59 9.47
CA LYS A 320 -19.73 -7.70 9.56
C LYS A 320 -21.20 -7.25 9.67
N SER A 321 -21.45 -5.94 9.78
CA SER A 321 -22.81 -5.41 9.75
C SER A 321 -23.49 -5.68 8.42
N ARG A 322 -24.77 -6.08 8.50
CA ARG A 322 -25.64 -6.35 7.33
C ARG A 322 -26.63 -5.23 7.08
N GLU A 323 -26.64 -4.23 7.96
CA GLU A 323 -27.39 -3.00 7.79
C GLU A 323 -26.95 -2.25 6.54
N TRP A 324 -27.78 -1.34 6.05
CA TRP A 324 -27.55 -0.59 4.80
C TRP A 324 -26.20 0.15 4.75
N TYR A 325 -25.61 0.46 5.91
CA TYR A 325 -24.33 1.14 6.06
C TYR A 325 -23.15 0.18 6.26
N GLY A 326 -23.36 -1.13 6.36
CA GLY A 326 -22.28 -2.12 6.49
C GLY A 326 -21.33 -2.10 5.30
N LEU A 327 -20.15 -2.71 5.46
CA LEU A 327 -19.17 -2.84 4.37
C LEU A 327 -19.74 -3.65 3.20
N VAL A 328 -20.40 -4.78 3.51
CA VAL A 328 -21.21 -5.55 2.56
C VAL A 328 -22.61 -5.73 3.16
N PRO A 329 -23.56 -4.82 2.83
CA PRO A 329 -24.92 -4.87 3.36
C PRO A 329 -25.70 -6.07 2.79
N ALA A 330 -26.81 -6.45 3.45
CA ALA A 330 -27.60 -7.64 3.10
C ALA A 330 -28.00 -7.71 1.61
N HIS A 331 -28.42 -6.60 1.01
CA HIS A 331 -28.82 -6.54 -0.41
C HIS A 331 -27.65 -6.74 -1.38
N ASN A 332 -26.42 -6.62 -0.91
CA ASN A 332 -25.18 -6.81 -1.68
C ASN A 332 -24.56 -8.21 -1.49
N GLU A 333 -25.23 -9.16 -0.80
CA GLU A 333 -24.73 -10.53 -0.62
C GLU A 333 -24.36 -11.22 -1.94
N LYS A 334 -25.10 -10.91 -3.01
CA LYS A 334 -24.83 -11.45 -4.36
C LYS A 334 -23.42 -11.12 -4.86
N HIS A 335 -22.82 -10.03 -4.40
CA HIS A 335 -21.47 -9.57 -4.78
C HIS A 335 -20.35 -10.31 -4.05
N LEU A 336 -20.63 -11.06 -2.97
CA LEU A 336 -19.63 -11.91 -2.32
C LEU A 336 -19.24 -13.13 -3.18
N ASP A 337 -20.16 -13.62 -4.01
CA ASP A 337 -19.93 -14.75 -4.91
C ASP A 337 -20.73 -14.63 -6.22
N PRO A 338 -20.43 -13.61 -7.05
CA PRO A 338 -21.09 -13.42 -8.34
C PRO A 338 -20.75 -14.54 -9.34
N ALA A 339 -19.61 -15.23 -9.16
CA ALA A 339 -19.21 -16.33 -10.04
C ALA A 339 -19.69 -17.72 -9.60
N GLY A 340 -20.21 -17.85 -8.38
CA GLY A 340 -20.61 -19.15 -7.82
C GLY A 340 -19.43 -20.11 -7.62
N VAL A 341 -18.23 -19.58 -7.41
CA VAL A 341 -16.99 -20.37 -7.37
C VAL A 341 -16.47 -20.63 -5.96
N ALA A 342 -17.00 -19.92 -4.95
CA ALA A 342 -16.56 -20.11 -3.58
C ALA A 342 -16.85 -21.55 -3.11
N PRO A 343 -15.85 -22.30 -2.57
CA PRO A 343 -16.04 -23.66 -2.11
C PRO A 343 -17.19 -23.73 -1.11
N SER A 344 -18.23 -24.51 -1.37
CA SER A 344 -19.31 -24.72 -0.39
C SER A 344 -18.88 -25.77 0.62
N LYS A 345 -18.53 -25.36 1.84
CA LYS A 345 -18.79 -26.24 2.99
C LYS A 345 -20.30 -26.41 3.06
N ARG A 346 -20.78 -27.64 3.22
CA ARG A 346 -22.21 -27.96 3.26
C ARG A 346 -22.87 -27.12 4.36
N GLY A 347 -23.72 -26.16 3.99
CA GLY A 347 -24.47 -25.31 4.91
C GLY A 347 -23.89 -23.92 5.23
N ALA A 348 -22.69 -23.55 4.79
CA ALA A 348 -22.14 -22.21 5.07
C ALA A 348 -22.64 -21.16 4.06
N SER A 349 -23.20 -20.06 4.56
CA SER A 349 -23.68 -18.92 3.77
C SER A 349 -22.51 -18.14 3.14
N ARG A 350 -22.82 -17.18 2.24
CA ARG A 350 -21.79 -16.28 1.68
C ARG A 350 -21.25 -15.35 2.76
N PHE A 351 -22.12 -14.88 3.65
CA PHE A 351 -21.74 -14.07 4.80
C PHE A 351 -20.87 -14.84 5.79
N ASP A 352 -21.15 -16.12 6.08
CA ASP A 352 -20.31 -16.91 7.01
C ASP A 352 -18.86 -16.97 6.52
N LYS A 353 -18.66 -17.13 5.21
CA LYS A 353 -17.32 -17.14 4.61
C LYS A 353 -16.65 -15.76 4.66
N PHE A 354 -17.44 -14.71 4.45
CA PHE A 354 -16.95 -13.34 4.55
C PHE A 354 -16.55 -12.99 5.99
N ASP A 355 -17.37 -13.37 6.97
CA ASP A 355 -17.09 -13.17 8.40
C ASP A 355 -15.84 -13.88 8.85
N VAL A 356 -15.64 -15.15 8.44
CA VAL A 356 -14.38 -15.86 8.72
C VAL A 356 -13.17 -15.12 8.14
N ARG A 357 -13.31 -14.43 7.00
CA ARG A 357 -12.22 -13.60 6.45
C ARG A 357 -12.02 -12.32 7.26
N ILE A 358 -13.10 -11.65 7.67
CA ILE A 358 -13.00 -10.46 8.54
C ILE A 358 -12.36 -10.82 9.89
N GLU A 359 -12.66 -11.99 10.46
CA GLU A 359 -11.96 -12.49 11.66
C GLU A 359 -10.46 -12.69 11.43
N ALA A 360 -10.08 -13.26 10.27
CA ALA A 360 -8.67 -13.43 9.92
C ALA A 360 -7.96 -12.08 9.72
N VAL A 361 -8.64 -11.10 9.10
CA VAL A 361 -8.17 -9.72 8.94
C VAL A 361 -7.95 -9.08 10.30
N LYS A 362 -8.94 -9.17 11.20
CA LYS A 362 -8.85 -8.68 12.58
C LYS A 362 -7.66 -9.28 13.31
N ALA A 363 -7.51 -10.61 13.25
CA ALA A 363 -6.41 -11.30 13.90
C ALA A 363 -5.03 -10.84 13.38
N PHE A 364 -4.89 -10.56 12.09
CA PHE A 364 -3.66 -9.98 11.53
C PHE A 364 -3.44 -8.54 12.01
N GLN A 365 -4.46 -7.69 11.89
CA GLN A 365 -4.39 -6.28 12.25
C GLN A 365 -4.09 -6.10 13.75
N ASP A 366 -4.73 -6.88 14.64
CA ASP A 366 -4.44 -6.91 16.08
C ASP A 366 -2.99 -7.33 16.36
N ALA A 367 -2.47 -8.32 15.63
CA ALA A 367 -1.13 -8.85 15.86
C ALA A 367 0.00 -7.85 15.50
N ILE A 368 -0.29 -6.90 14.61
CA ILE A 368 0.65 -5.84 14.23
C ILE A 368 0.33 -4.48 14.84
N SER A 369 -0.86 -4.26 15.41
CA SER A 369 -1.31 -2.97 15.98
C SER A 369 -0.24 -2.36 16.88
N GLU A 370 0.04 -1.06 16.67
CA GLU A 370 1.08 -0.29 17.37
C GLU A 370 2.52 -0.85 17.32
N ARG A 371 2.79 -1.92 16.55
CA ARG A 371 4.10 -2.56 16.44
C ARG A 371 4.77 -2.22 15.11
N PHE A 372 6.02 -1.75 15.19
CA PHE A 372 6.86 -1.35 14.07
C PHE A 372 8.26 -1.97 14.17
N PRO A 373 8.94 -2.23 13.02
CA PRO A 373 10.31 -2.72 13.01
C PRO A 373 11.27 -1.77 13.74
N THR A 374 12.38 -2.30 14.27
CA THR A 374 13.43 -1.50 14.90
C THR A 374 14.75 -1.66 14.13
N PRO A 375 15.31 -0.60 13.52
CA PRO A 375 14.72 0.72 13.34
C PRO A 375 13.72 0.78 12.17
N ALA A 376 12.65 1.56 12.33
CA ALA A 376 11.72 1.94 11.27
C ALA A 376 11.93 3.40 10.86
N TYR A 377 11.98 3.67 9.56
CA TYR A 377 11.98 5.01 8.99
C TYR A 377 10.72 5.17 8.14
N ILE A 378 9.97 6.24 8.35
CA ILE A 378 8.63 6.40 7.75
C ILE A 378 8.61 7.69 6.93
N HIS A 379 8.03 7.69 5.74
CA HIS A 379 7.62 8.93 5.06
C HIS A 379 6.18 8.82 4.53
N TYR A 380 5.38 9.87 4.69
CA TYR A 380 3.97 9.90 4.32
C TYR A 380 3.53 11.26 3.77
N GLY A 381 2.45 11.26 2.98
CA GLY A 381 1.87 12.47 2.41
C GLY A 381 0.79 13.07 3.31
N ASP A 382 0.80 14.39 3.42
CA ASP A 382 -0.16 15.19 4.18
C ASP A 382 -0.39 16.55 3.49
N ASP A 383 -1.29 16.54 2.50
CA ASP A 383 -1.65 17.72 1.72
C ASP A 383 -3.16 17.80 1.45
N LEU A 384 -3.76 18.99 1.66
CA LEU A 384 -5.18 19.25 1.40
C LEU A 384 -5.53 19.31 -0.10
N ARG A 385 -4.54 19.30 -0.99
CA ARG A 385 -4.74 19.17 -2.45
C ARG A 385 -4.83 17.72 -2.89
N HIS A 386 -4.28 16.79 -2.11
CA HIS A 386 -4.38 15.34 -2.32
C HIS A 386 -5.36 14.74 -1.31
N ARG A 387 -6.61 15.14 -1.48
CA ARG A 387 -7.69 14.84 -0.53
C ARG A 387 -7.92 13.33 -0.45
N SER A 388 -8.16 12.88 0.77
CA SER A 388 -8.48 11.51 1.11
C SER A 388 -9.65 11.47 2.09
N TRP A 389 -10.17 10.28 2.36
CA TRP A 389 -11.20 10.10 3.39
C TRP A 389 -10.54 9.71 4.70
N ALA A 390 -10.31 10.68 5.60
CA ALA A 390 -10.02 10.35 7.00
C ALA A 390 -11.32 10.02 7.75
N ALA A 391 -12.43 10.62 7.32
CA ALA A 391 -13.77 10.16 7.62
C ALA A 391 -14.59 9.94 6.34
N ILE A 392 -15.51 8.99 6.39
CA ILE A 392 -16.53 8.72 5.38
C ILE A 392 -17.84 9.33 5.86
N HIS A 393 -18.55 10.03 4.97
CA HIS A 393 -19.84 10.62 5.30
C HIS A 393 -20.91 10.27 4.26
N TRP A 394 -21.94 9.54 4.70
CA TRP A 394 -23.21 9.44 3.97
C TRP A 394 -24.02 10.72 4.21
N LYS A 395 -23.79 11.75 3.39
CA LYS A 395 -24.39 13.09 3.48
C LYS A 395 -25.85 13.08 3.06
N GLY A 396 -26.68 13.79 3.81
CA GLY A 396 -28.09 13.97 3.48
C GLY A 396 -28.91 14.32 4.71
N ARG A 397 -30.11 13.77 4.81
CA ARG A 397 -30.99 14.04 5.96
C ARG A 397 -30.32 13.59 7.28
N PRO A 398 -30.50 14.32 8.40
CA PRO A 398 -30.09 13.84 9.73
C PRO A 398 -30.63 12.45 10.05
N VAL A 399 -29.73 11.54 10.42
CA VAL A 399 -30.05 10.20 10.92
C VAL A 399 -29.60 10.16 12.38
N VAL A 400 -30.53 10.52 13.28
CA VAL A 400 -30.26 10.60 14.73
C VAL A 400 -30.30 9.22 15.38
N ARG A 401 -31.06 8.28 14.80
CA ARG A 401 -31.09 6.86 15.20
C ARG A 401 -31.14 6.00 13.95
N LEU A 402 -30.37 4.92 13.96
CA LEU A 402 -30.36 3.94 12.86
C LEU A 402 -31.65 3.11 12.82
N SER A 403 -32.26 2.86 13.99
CA SER A 403 -33.56 2.18 14.10
C SER A 403 -34.65 2.95 13.35
N GLY A 404 -35.34 2.27 12.43
CA GLY A 404 -36.45 2.85 11.66
C GLY A 404 -36.04 3.53 10.36
N VAL A 405 -34.75 3.49 10.00
CA VAL A 405 -34.26 3.89 8.68
C VAL A 405 -34.07 2.63 7.82
N ALA A 406 -34.74 2.57 6.68
CA ALA A 406 -34.71 1.43 5.76
C ALA A 406 -34.26 1.85 4.36
N LEU A 407 -33.45 1.01 3.73
CA LEU A 407 -33.04 1.16 2.35
C LEU A 407 -34.22 0.93 1.40
N VAL A 408 -34.39 1.83 0.43
CA VAL A 408 -35.31 1.69 -0.69
C VAL A 408 -34.55 1.27 -1.95
N GLU A 409 -33.41 1.91 -2.22
CA GLU A 409 -32.60 1.69 -3.42
C GLU A 409 -31.14 2.04 -3.14
N ASP A 410 -30.21 1.25 -3.67
CA ASP A 410 -28.76 1.48 -3.66
C ASP A 410 -28.29 1.37 -5.11
N ASP A 411 -27.70 2.45 -5.65
CA ASP A 411 -27.20 2.48 -7.02
C ASP A 411 -25.84 1.77 -7.19
N GLY A 412 -25.15 1.48 -6.08
CA GLY A 412 -23.81 0.91 -6.05
C GLY A 412 -22.71 1.87 -6.51
N GLU A 413 -23.02 3.15 -6.70
CA GLU A 413 -22.14 4.22 -7.20
C GLU A 413 -22.10 5.43 -6.24
N GLY A 414 -22.77 5.30 -5.09
CA GLY A 414 -22.62 6.21 -3.96
C GLY A 414 -23.86 7.00 -3.61
N ASP A 415 -25.03 6.62 -4.13
CA ASP A 415 -26.32 7.18 -3.75
C ASP A 415 -27.28 6.11 -3.20
N LEU A 416 -27.84 6.40 -2.03
CA LEU A 416 -28.89 5.61 -1.39
C LEU A 416 -30.19 6.39 -1.35
N LYS A 417 -31.27 5.72 -1.74
CA LYS A 417 -32.62 6.15 -1.44
C LYS A 417 -33.09 5.45 -0.18
N MET A 418 -33.48 6.23 0.80
CA MET A 418 -33.87 5.78 2.13
C MET A 418 -35.33 6.11 2.41
N SER A 419 -35.91 5.39 3.36
CA SER A 419 -37.22 5.65 3.94
C SER A 419 -37.12 5.63 5.46
N ALA A 420 -37.97 6.43 6.11
CA ALA A 420 -38.12 6.44 7.55
C ALA A 420 -39.57 6.75 7.90
N GLU A 421 -40.06 6.17 9.00
CA GLU A 421 -41.44 6.36 9.44
C GLU A 421 -41.77 7.85 9.63
N GLY A 422 -42.95 8.27 9.16
CA GLY A 422 -43.39 9.66 9.27
C GLY A 422 -42.76 10.62 8.26
N PHE A 423 -41.96 10.12 7.30
CA PHE A 423 -41.24 10.95 6.35
C PHE A 423 -41.34 10.46 4.91
N ALA A 424 -41.32 11.41 3.97
CA ALA A 424 -41.12 11.09 2.56
C ALA A 424 -39.73 10.46 2.34
N PRO A 425 -39.57 9.56 1.35
CA PRO A 425 -38.27 9.01 0.98
C PRO A 425 -37.24 10.10 0.74
N PHE A 426 -36.01 9.89 1.19
CA PHE A 426 -34.93 10.86 1.11
C PHE A 426 -33.65 10.21 0.59
N LYS A 427 -32.71 11.03 0.13
CA LYS A 427 -31.44 10.58 -0.43
C LYS A 427 -30.31 10.74 0.59
N LEU A 428 -29.43 9.76 0.66
CA LEU A 428 -28.09 9.88 1.23
C LEU A 428 -27.08 9.68 0.10
N SER A 429 -26.08 10.53 0.00
CA SER A 429 -25.00 10.43 -0.99
C SER A 429 -23.68 10.28 -0.26
N PHE A 430 -22.65 9.69 -0.86
CA PHE A 430 -21.30 9.83 -0.32
C PHE A 430 -20.82 11.28 -0.44
N ALA A 431 -20.12 11.75 0.58
CA ALA A 431 -19.39 13.00 0.54
C ALA A 431 -18.03 12.84 -0.14
N ASP A 432 -17.60 13.90 -0.81
CA ASP A 432 -16.27 13.95 -1.43
C ASP A 432 -15.19 13.86 -0.35
N ALA A 433 -14.02 13.36 -0.73
CA ALA A 433 -12.84 13.43 0.13
C ALA A 433 -12.51 14.90 0.45
N VAL A 434 -12.26 15.21 1.73
CA VAL A 434 -11.93 16.57 2.20
C VAL A 434 -10.69 16.61 3.09
N ASP A 435 -10.25 15.47 3.62
CA ASP A 435 -9.16 15.41 4.58
C ASP A 435 -7.81 15.32 3.88
N ALA A 436 -6.76 15.86 4.51
CA ALA A 436 -5.41 15.82 3.96
C ALA A 436 -4.85 14.39 3.91
N GLY A 437 -4.05 14.12 2.89
CA GLY A 437 -3.40 12.83 2.70
C GLY A 437 -2.57 12.81 1.43
N ASP A 438 -2.51 11.66 0.78
CA ASP A 438 -1.84 11.45 -0.52
C ASP A 438 -2.82 11.02 -1.63
N GLY A 439 -4.13 11.26 -1.44
CA GLY A 439 -5.18 10.83 -2.37
C GLY A 439 -5.71 9.42 -2.13
N THR A 440 -5.02 8.57 -1.38
CA THR A 440 -5.50 7.22 -0.99
C THR A 440 -5.48 7.04 0.52
N VAL A 441 -4.34 7.36 1.15
CA VAL A 441 -4.10 7.19 2.57
C VAL A 441 -4.26 8.54 3.26
N PRO A 442 -5.19 8.66 4.22
CA PRO A 442 -5.29 9.88 5.01
C PRO A 442 -4.08 10.05 5.91
N ALA A 443 -3.70 11.31 6.13
CA ALA A 443 -2.60 11.67 7.02
C ALA A 443 -2.75 11.04 8.42
N THR A 444 -3.98 10.87 8.91
CA THR A 444 -4.31 10.14 10.15
C THR A 444 -3.72 8.73 10.20
N SER A 445 -3.73 7.99 9.08
CA SER A 445 -3.12 6.66 8.99
C SER A 445 -1.62 6.74 8.76
N GLY A 446 -1.19 7.61 7.84
CA GLY A 446 0.23 7.78 7.50
C GLY A 446 1.09 8.25 8.68
N SER A 447 0.52 9.04 9.58
CA SER A 447 1.16 9.54 10.80
C SER A 447 1.03 8.62 12.01
N ALA A 448 0.28 7.52 11.91
CA ALA A 448 0.09 6.59 13.03
C ALA A 448 1.38 5.92 13.55
N PRO A 449 2.41 5.63 12.72
CA PRO A 449 3.67 5.09 13.23
C PRO A 449 4.32 5.98 14.29
N ALA A 450 4.54 5.42 15.48
CA ALA A 450 5.06 6.12 16.64
C ALA A 450 5.85 5.15 17.56
N GLY A 451 6.41 5.68 18.65
CA GLY A 451 7.17 4.90 19.64
C GLY A 451 8.67 4.84 19.35
N SER A 452 9.43 4.21 20.24
CA SER A 452 10.90 4.21 20.20
C SER A 452 11.52 3.40 19.06
N SER A 453 10.73 2.54 18.41
CA SER A 453 11.15 1.77 17.23
C SER A 453 11.21 2.64 15.96
N VAL A 454 10.45 3.74 15.92
CA VAL A 454 10.41 4.69 14.80
C VAL A 454 11.56 5.68 14.95
N ALA A 455 12.60 5.51 14.15
CA ALA A 455 13.82 6.32 14.17
C ALA A 455 13.65 7.66 13.45
N ALA A 456 12.81 7.72 12.41
CA ALA A 456 12.45 8.95 11.71
C ALA A 456 11.04 8.87 11.13
N ARG A 457 10.37 10.02 11.04
CA ARG A 457 9.04 10.13 10.44
C ARG A 457 8.91 11.43 9.66
N PHE A 458 8.99 11.34 8.34
CA PHE A 458 8.96 12.45 7.40
C PHE A 458 7.52 12.77 6.97
N ARG A 459 7.02 13.94 7.36
CA ARG A 459 5.71 14.46 6.96
C ARG A 459 5.87 15.41 5.77
N HIS A 460 5.46 14.95 4.59
CA HIS A 460 5.59 15.70 3.33
C HIS A 460 4.25 16.27 2.86
N GLY A 461 4.26 17.47 2.28
CA GLY A 461 3.05 18.15 1.80
C GLY A 461 2.81 19.48 2.50
N SER A 462 1.66 20.10 2.23
CA SER A 462 1.31 21.43 2.77
C SER A 462 1.38 21.49 4.30
N GLU A 463 1.04 20.39 4.98
CA GLU A 463 1.00 20.32 6.45
C GLU A 463 2.34 19.90 7.07
N GLY A 464 3.34 19.56 6.25
CA GLY A 464 4.70 19.27 6.69
C GLY A 464 5.40 20.49 7.29
N ARG A 465 6.61 20.29 7.82
CA ARG A 465 7.51 21.37 8.30
C ARG A 465 8.88 21.18 7.66
N GLY A 466 9.65 22.25 7.52
CA GLY A 466 10.92 22.21 6.79
C GLY A 466 10.80 22.76 5.37
N GLU A 467 11.93 23.25 4.85
CA GLU A 467 12.02 23.90 3.54
C GLU A 467 11.58 22.98 2.40
N PHE A 468 12.11 21.76 2.37
CA PHE A 468 11.90 20.78 1.31
C PHE A 468 10.67 19.89 1.54
N ALA A 469 10.15 19.80 2.77
CA ALA A 469 8.94 19.02 3.03
C ALA A 469 7.70 19.58 2.31
N ARG A 470 7.61 20.92 2.24
CA ARG A 470 6.46 21.64 1.68
C ARG A 470 6.55 21.86 0.19
N VAL A 471 7.77 22.06 -0.33
CA VAL A 471 8.00 22.49 -1.70
C VAL A 471 8.55 21.34 -2.53
N ASN A 472 7.83 20.96 -3.59
CA ASN A 472 8.31 19.95 -4.53
C ASN A 472 9.41 20.50 -5.45
N ALA A 473 10.01 19.62 -6.26
CA ALA A 473 11.07 19.96 -7.21
C ALA A 473 10.73 21.10 -8.19
N LYS A 474 9.44 21.41 -8.38
CA LYS A 474 8.94 22.47 -9.28
C LYS A 474 8.69 23.80 -8.55
N GLY A 475 9.14 23.92 -7.29
CA GLY A 475 8.92 25.12 -6.48
C GLY A 475 7.47 25.29 -6.01
N ARG A 476 6.63 24.25 -6.11
CA ARG A 476 5.22 24.32 -5.72
C ARG A 476 5.04 23.75 -4.33
N THR A 477 4.22 24.41 -3.53
CA THR A 477 3.79 23.88 -2.24
C THR A 477 2.72 22.81 -2.47
N GLU A 478 3.11 21.60 -2.84
CA GLU A 478 2.19 20.52 -3.21
C GLU A 478 2.78 19.17 -2.77
N GLY A 479 1.97 18.33 -2.13
CA GLY A 479 2.29 16.94 -1.82
C GLY A 479 2.40 16.08 -3.07
N TYR A 480 2.56 14.78 -2.87
CA TYR A 480 2.55 13.78 -3.93
C TYR A 480 1.31 12.92 -3.84
N GLU A 481 0.90 12.38 -4.99
CA GLU A 481 -0.13 11.34 -5.05
C GLU A 481 0.47 10.00 -4.61
N HIS A 482 -0.37 9.15 -4.02
CA HIS A 482 0.00 7.87 -3.42
C HIS A 482 0.78 6.95 -4.35
N GLN A 483 0.23 6.65 -5.53
CA GLN A 483 0.80 5.70 -6.48
C GLN A 483 2.14 6.17 -7.06
N ALA A 484 2.29 7.47 -7.31
CA ALA A 484 3.51 8.08 -7.79
C ALA A 484 4.43 8.61 -6.67
N SER A 485 4.18 8.27 -5.40
CA SER A 485 4.87 8.88 -4.26
C SER A 485 6.39 8.73 -4.32
N TYR A 486 6.89 7.60 -4.83
CA TYR A 486 8.33 7.34 -4.98
C TYR A 486 8.99 8.06 -6.18
N GLU A 487 8.22 8.72 -7.04
CA GLU A 487 8.74 9.65 -8.05
C GLU A 487 9.09 11.03 -7.45
N ASP A 488 8.62 11.31 -6.23
CA ASP A 488 8.85 12.58 -5.56
C ASP A 488 10.23 12.66 -4.90
N LEU A 489 10.97 13.75 -5.14
CA LEU A 489 12.32 13.92 -4.60
C LEU A 489 12.38 13.86 -3.07
N ARG A 490 11.29 14.20 -2.36
CA ARG A 490 11.25 14.17 -0.89
C ARG A 490 11.25 12.74 -0.37
N THR A 491 10.45 11.85 -0.96
CA THR A 491 10.39 10.43 -0.58
C THR A 491 11.70 9.72 -0.93
N GLN A 492 12.28 10.07 -2.06
CA GLN A 492 13.58 9.61 -2.52
C GLN A 492 14.71 10.02 -1.56
N TRP A 493 14.75 11.30 -1.16
CA TRP A 493 15.71 11.79 -0.17
C TRP A 493 15.55 11.07 1.17
N ALA A 494 14.31 11.01 1.70
CA ALA A 494 14.00 10.35 2.96
C ALA A 494 14.42 8.88 2.93
N THR A 495 14.23 8.20 1.80
CA THR A 495 14.63 6.80 1.60
C THR A 495 16.15 6.63 1.62
N LEU A 496 16.89 7.44 0.86
CA LEU A 496 18.35 7.38 0.80
C LEU A 496 18.99 7.71 2.16
N TYR A 497 18.51 8.75 2.83
CA TYR A 497 18.91 9.09 4.19
C TYR A 497 18.72 7.90 5.13
N SER A 498 17.52 7.30 5.10
CA SER A 498 17.17 6.17 5.96
C SER A 498 18.03 4.95 5.68
N LEU A 499 18.33 4.65 4.41
CA LEU A 499 19.17 3.53 4.01
C LEU A 499 20.59 3.65 4.55
N VAL A 500 21.20 4.85 4.49
CA VAL A 500 22.53 5.09 5.10
C VAL A 500 22.49 4.92 6.61
N ARG A 501 21.46 5.47 7.28
CA ARG A 501 21.32 5.32 8.74
C ARG A 501 21.14 3.87 9.18
N ILE A 502 20.39 3.09 8.41
CA ILE A 502 20.21 1.66 8.67
C ILE A 502 21.53 0.91 8.42
N ALA A 503 22.21 1.21 7.31
CA ALA A 503 23.51 0.64 6.95
C ALA A 503 24.60 0.89 8.01
N GLY A 504 24.55 2.02 8.73
CA GLY A 504 25.44 2.29 9.87
C GLY A 504 25.41 1.25 11.00
N ASN A 505 24.42 0.36 11.03
CA ASN A 505 24.34 -0.76 11.98
C ASN A 505 24.93 -2.07 11.43
N ALA A 506 25.44 -2.07 10.19
CA ALA A 506 26.09 -3.22 9.56
C ALA A 506 27.54 -3.34 10.04
N ASN A 507 28.03 -4.57 10.21
CA ASN A 507 29.36 -4.83 10.76
C ASN A 507 30.12 -5.96 10.05
N TRP A 508 29.81 -6.21 8.77
CA TRP A 508 30.38 -7.33 8.00
C TRP A 508 31.20 -6.90 6.76
N ALA A 509 31.44 -5.59 6.59
CA ALA A 509 32.37 -5.05 5.61
C ALA A 509 33.84 -5.16 6.03
#